data_AF-A0A6D2KZ14-F1
#
_entry.id   AF-A0A6D2KZ14-F1
#
_cell.length_a   1.000
_cell.length_b   1.000
_cell.length_c   1.000
_cell.angle_alpha   90.00
_cell.angle_beta   90.00
_cell.angle_gamma   90.00
#
_symmetry.space_group_name_H-M   'P 1'
#
loop_
_entity.id
_entity.type
_entity.pdbx_description
1 polymer ?
#
loop_
_entity_poly.entity_id
_entity_poly.type
_entity_poly.pdbx_seq_one_letter_code
_entity_poly.pdbx_strand_id
1 'polypeptide(L)'
;MRWVRFWRMLNNVRHQLDTVKSDQKTTYTNLLHNLIKLLNKPPHSFTETDLSNAHSELIDLTEAGFELDWLKTKLADISLESKKSNSDGSRVQELEKHIKNLKVELEKEITESAAKVLSLEQRVSNLENELNKKKAKSASPKAFSFKDVVCLWDSDTKEKELPRPYQLIRLERYFSENIRLHDIVKFLRTLLLTPTPSKL
;
A
#
# COMPACT_ATOMS: atom_id res chain seq x y z
N MET A 1 -31.94 22.64 -36.44
CA MET A 1 -33.32 22.09 -36.52
C MET A 1 -34.09 22.09 -35.19
N ARG A 2 -33.46 21.88 -34.02
CA ARG A 2 -34.13 21.83 -32.70
C ARG A 2 -34.90 23.12 -32.32
N TRP A 3 -34.34 24.30 -32.60
CA TRP A 3 -34.94 25.60 -32.26
C TRP A 3 -36.19 25.95 -33.07
N VAL A 4 -36.29 25.52 -34.34
CA VAL A 4 -37.46 25.81 -35.18
C VAL A 4 -38.69 25.03 -34.70
N ARG A 5 -38.52 23.77 -34.28
CA ARG A 5 -39.60 23.01 -33.64
C ARG A 5 -40.02 23.64 -32.32
N PHE A 6 -39.06 24.03 -31.50
CA PHE A 6 -39.34 24.65 -30.20
C PHE A 6 -40.08 25.99 -30.35
N TRP A 7 -39.65 26.85 -31.26
CA TRP A 7 -40.32 28.12 -31.55
C TRP A 7 -41.75 27.91 -32.06
N ARG A 8 -41.98 26.91 -32.92
CA ARG A 8 -43.32 26.54 -33.37
C ARG A 8 -44.21 26.07 -32.22
N MET A 9 -43.68 25.23 -31.32
CA MET A 9 -44.41 24.74 -30.14
C MET A 9 -44.81 25.89 -29.20
N LEU A 10 -43.87 26.79 -28.89
CA LEU A 10 -44.17 27.96 -28.06
C LEU A 10 -45.18 28.89 -28.70
N ASN A 11 -45.11 29.09 -30.02
CA ASN A 11 -46.06 29.94 -30.73
C ASN A 11 -47.48 29.34 -30.74
N ASN A 12 -47.61 28.01 -30.79
CA ASN A 12 -48.89 27.32 -30.68
C ASN A 12 -49.52 27.51 -29.29
N VAL A 13 -48.74 27.28 -28.23
CA VAL A 13 -49.20 27.47 -26.85
C VAL A 13 -49.64 28.92 -26.59
N ARG A 14 -48.87 29.89 -27.13
CA ARG A 14 -49.24 31.30 -27.06
C ARG A 14 -50.59 31.58 -27.73
N HIS A 15 -50.80 31.07 -28.95
CA HIS A 15 -52.06 31.24 -29.67
C HIS A 15 -53.25 30.61 -28.93
N GLN A 16 -53.09 29.41 -28.37
CA GLN A 16 -54.14 28.75 -27.57
C GLN A 16 -54.48 29.59 -26.33
N LEU A 17 -53.47 30.11 -25.62
CA LEU A 17 -53.65 30.97 -24.45
C LEU A 17 -54.36 32.31 -24.78
N ASP A 18 -54.23 32.80 -26.01
CA ASP A 18 -54.92 34.00 -26.48
C ASP A 18 -56.39 33.74 -26.84
N THR A 19 -56.77 32.47 -27.09
CA THR A 19 -58.17 32.06 -27.33
C THR A 19 -58.95 31.73 -26.06
N VAL A 20 -58.27 31.56 -24.92
CA VAL A 20 -58.92 31.30 -23.63
C VAL A 20 -59.53 32.58 -23.06
N LYS A 21 -60.67 32.44 -22.38
CA LYS A 21 -61.31 33.54 -21.64
C LYS A 21 -60.36 34.17 -20.62
N SER A 22 -60.46 35.49 -20.48
CA SER A 22 -59.56 36.29 -19.63
C SER A 22 -59.52 35.85 -18.17
N ASP A 23 -60.62 35.33 -17.64
CA ASP A 23 -60.77 34.87 -16.25
C ASP A 23 -59.99 33.58 -15.95
N GLN A 24 -59.74 32.74 -16.96
CA GLN A 24 -59.01 31.48 -16.81
C GLN A 24 -57.54 31.56 -17.28
N LYS A 25 -57.18 32.59 -18.04
CA LYS A 25 -55.82 32.80 -18.59
C LYS A 25 -54.74 32.80 -17.51
N THR A 26 -55.01 33.39 -16.35
CA THR A 26 -54.09 33.40 -15.20
C THR A 26 -53.84 32.00 -14.65
N THR A 27 -54.90 31.19 -14.51
CA THR A 27 -54.81 29.82 -14.00
C THR A 27 -53.94 28.95 -14.91
N TYR A 28 -54.21 28.94 -16.21
CA TYR A 28 -53.42 28.13 -17.15
C TYR A 28 -51.98 28.63 -17.29
N THR A 29 -51.74 29.94 -17.18
CA THR A 29 -50.38 30.49 -17.15
C THR A 29 -49.60 29.99 -15.93
N ASN A 30 -50.23 29.92 -14.76
CA ASN A 30 -49.61 29.41 -13.55
C ASN A 30 -49.27 27.92 -13.67
N LEU A 31 -50.19 27.09 -14.20
CA LEU A 31 -49.94 25.67 -14.45
C LEU A 31 -48.77 25.47 -15.44
N LEU A 32 -48.76 26.19 -16.57
CA LEU A 32 -47.66 26.13 -17.54
C LEU A 32 -46.33 26.59 -16.92
N HIS A 33 -46.35 27.64 -16.11
CA HIS A 33 -45.16 28.14 -15.42
C HIS A 33 -44.62 27.11 -14.42
N ASN A 34 -45.49 26.44 -13.65
CA ASN A 34 -45.11 25.35 -12.74
C ASN A 34 -44.43 24.20 -13.49
N LEU A 35 -45.02 23.76 -14.60
CA LEU A 35 -44.46 22.70 -15.45
C LEU A 35 -43.11 23.10 -16.03
N ILE A 36 -42.95 24.33 -16.53
CA ILE A 36 -41.65 24.81 -17.04
C ILE A 36 -40.61 24.88 -15.92
N LYS A 37 -40.99 25.39 -14.75
CA LYS A 37 -40.12 25.45 -13.57
C LYS A 37 -39.65 24.06 -13.16
N LEU A 38 -40.55 23.07 -13.21
CA LEU A 38 -40.24 21.68 -12.99
C LEU A 38 -39.23 21.16 -14.03
N LEU A 39 -39.47 21.38 -15.32
CA LEU A 39 -38.60 20.94 -16.41
C LEU A 39 -37.17 21.54 -16.38
N ASN A 40 -36.95 22.60 -15.62
CA ASN A 40 -35.63 23.23 -15.43
C ASN A 40 -34.86 22.64 -14.23
N LYS A 41 -35.49 21.82 -13.39
CA LYS A 41 -34.81 21.13 -12.29
C LYS A 41 -34.02 19.93 -12.83
N PRO A 42 -32.91 19.53 -12.17
CA PRO A 42 -32.16 18.34 -12.55
C PRO A 42 -32.96 17.04 -12.31
N PRO A 43 -32.81 16.00 -13.17
CA PRO A 43 -33.55 14.73 -13.11
C PRO A 43 -33.55 14.01 -11.75
N HIS A 44 -32.49 14.18 -10.96
CA HIS A 44 -32.30 13.53 -9.67
C HIS A 44 -32.96 14.26 -8.49
N SER A 45 -33.53 15.45 -8.73
CA SER A 45 -34.18 16.27 -7.69
C SER A 45 -35.69 16.12 -7.65
N PHE A 46 -36.28 15.32 -8.55
CA PHE A 46 -37.71 15.09 -8.60
C PHE A 46 -38.14 14.08 -7.55
N THR A 47 -39.18 14.44 -6.80
CA THR A 47 -39.90 13.53 -5.92
C THR A 47 -41.06 12.88 -6.65
N GLU A 48 -41.58 11.77 -6.13
CA GLU A 48 -42.79 11.14 -6.67
C GLU A 48 -43.99 12.09 -6.66
N THR A 49 -44.12 12.90 -5.60
CA THR A 49 -45.14 13.94 -5.47
C THR A 49 -45.01 15.03 -6.52
N ASP A 50 -43.78 15.52 -6.78
CA ASP A 50 -43.52 16.53 -7.81
C ASP A 50 -43.97 16.03 -9.20
N LEU A 51 -43.66 14.77 -9.52
CA LEU A 51 -44.05 14.15 -10.79
C LEU A 51 -45.56 13.91 -10.88
N SER A 52 -46.20 13.48 -9.79
CA SER A 52 -47.65 13.28 -9.73
C SER A 52 -48.41 14.60 -9.95
N ASN A 53 -48.01 15.67 -9.26
CA ASN A 53 -48.62 16.98 -9.41
C ASN A 53 -48.50 17.47 -10.86
N ALA A 54 -47.32 17.35 -11.45
CA ALA A 54 -47.07 17.74 -12.83
C ALA A 54 -47.93 16.97 -13.84
N HIS A 55 -48.20 15.69 -13.55
CA HIS A 55 -49.08 14.88 -14.39
C HIS A 55 -50.52 15.37 -14.33
N SER A 56 -51.02 15.69 -13.13
CA SER A 56 -52.34 16.29 -12.94
C SER A 56 -52.46 17.64 -13.64
N GLU A 57 -51.49 18.56 -13.46
CA GLU A 57 -51.50 19.88 -14.13
C GLU A 57 -51.50 19.75 -15.67
N LEU A 58 -50.81 18.73 -16.20
CA LEU A 58 -50.76 18.45 -17.63
C LEU A 58 -52.08 17.85 -18.17
N ILE A 59 -52.77 17.05 -17.36
CA ILE A 59 -54.10 16.53 -17.68
C ILE A 59 -55.08 17.70 -17.75
N ASP A 60 -55.12 18.57 -16.74
CA ASP A 60 -56.01 19.74 -16.70
C ASP A 60 -55.83 20.64 -17.94
N LEU A 61 -54.58 20.86 -18.36
CA LEU A 61 -54.28 21.64 -19.57
C LEU A 61 -54.70 20.89 -20.85
N THR A 62 -54.50 19.58 -20.91
CA THR A 62 -54.91 18.79 -22.08
C THR A 62 -56.44 18.74 -22.22
N GLU A 63 -57.17 18.61 -21.11
CA GLU A 63 -58.64 18.66 -21.07
C GLU A 63 -59.18 20.05 -21.46
N ALA A 64 -58.43 21.11 -21.15
CA ALA A 64 -58.71 22.47 -21.63
C ALA A 64 -58.39 22.67 -23.12
N GLY A 65 -57.93 21.64 -23.84
CA GLY A 65 -57.68 21.66 -25.28
C GLY A 65 -56.26 22.07 -25.66
N PHE A 66 -55.32 22.17 -24.71
CA PHE A 66 -53.94 22.50 -25.03
C PHE A 66 -53.20 21.30 -25.67
N GLU A 67 -52.49 21.56 -26.76
CA GLU A 67 -51.69 20.54 -27.44
C GLU A 67 -50.26 20.48 -26.87
N LEU A 68 -50.07 19.68 -25.83
CA LEU A 68 -48.84 19.62 -25.03
C LEU A 68 -48.11 18.27 -25.11
N ASP A 69 -48.22 17.54 -26.23
CA ASP A 69 -47.61 16.20 -26.39
C ASP A 69 -46.08 16.19 -26.23
N TRP A 70 -45.43 17.30 -26.60
CA TRP A 70 -43.99 17.48 -26.39
C TRP A 70 -43.65 17.53 -24.89
N LEU A 71 -44.53 18.11 -24.07
CA LEU A 71 -44.35 18.22 -22.63
C LEU A 71 -44.67 16.89 -21.95
N LYS A 72 -45.68 16.15 -22.42
CA LYS A 72 -45.96 14.76 -22.01
C LYS A 72 -44.74 13.87 -22.21
N THR A 73 -44.14 13.92 -23.41
CA THR A 73 -42.95 13.14 -23.75
C THR A 73 -41.78 13.50 -22.83
N LYS A 74 -41.53 14.80 -22.63
CA LYS A 74 -40.41 15.27 -21.80
C LYS A 74 -40.58 14.90 -20.32
N LEU A 75 -41.81 14.91 -19.80
CA LEU A 75 -42.10 14.49 -18.43
C LEU A 75 -41.91 12.98 -18.24
N ALA A 76 -42.26 12.17 -19.25
CA ALA A 76 -42.01 10.73 -19.25
C ALA A 76 -40.50 10.41 -19.23
N ASP A 77 -39.69 11.12 -20.03
CA ASP A 77 -38.23 10.97 -20.04
C ASP A 77 -37.63 11.26 -18.65
N ILE A 78 -38.07 12.35 -18.02
CA ILE A 78 -37.64 12.72 -16.66
C ILE A 78 -38.01 11.65 -15.64
N SER A 79 -39.23 11.10 -15.71
CA SER A 79 -39.68 10.02 -14.81
C SER A 79 -38.81 8.77 -14.95
N LEU A 80 -38.43 8.40 -16.17
CA LEU A 80 -37.55 7.27 -16.44
C LEU A 80 -36.13 7.51 -15.92
N GLU A 81 -35.59 8.71 -16.10
CA GLU A 81 -34.23 9.05 -15.68
C GLU A 81 -34.11 9.14 -14.15
N SER A 82 -35.12 9.69 -13.48
CA SER A 82 -35.23 9.71 -12.01
C SER A 82 -35.22 8.29 -11.41
N LYS A 83 -35.97 7.35 -12.00
CA LYS A 83 -36.00 5.94 -11.55
C LYS A 83 -34.65 5.24 -11.72
N LYS A 84 -33.92 5.51 -12.81
CA LYS A 84 -32.58 4.94 -13.02
C LYS A 84 -31.59 5.42 -11.96
N SER A 85 -31.62 6.71 -11.62
CA SER A 85 -30.72 7.24 -10.59
C SER A 85 -30.96 6.71 -9.19
N ASN A 86 -32.20 6.35 -8.85
CA ASN A 86 -32.48 5.75 -7.53
C ASN A 86 -31.89 4.33 -7.42
N SER A 87 -31.92 3.56 -8.51
CA SER A 87 -31.22 2.27 -8.59
C SER A 87 -29.71 2.44 -8.45
N ASP A 88 -29.13 3.41 -9.15
CA ASP A 88 -27.69 3.68 -9.05
C ASP A 88 -27.29 4.21 -7.67
N GLY A 89 -28.13 5.02 -7.02
CA GLY A 89 -27.93 5.49 -5.65
C GLY A 89 -27.88 4.34 -4.63
N SER A 90 -28.75 3.35 -4.77
CA SER A 90 -28.71 2.16 -3.91
C SER A 90 -27.41 1.37 -4.06
N ARG A 91 -26.91 1.25 -5.30
CA ARG A 91 -25.64 0.58 -5.60
C ARG A 91 -24.43 1.34 -5.04
N VAL A 92 -24.47 2.67 -5.08
CA VAL A 92 -23.43 3.52 -4.46
C VAL A 92 -23.39 3.32 -2.95
N GLN A 93 -24.54 3.30 -2.27
CA GLN A 93 -24.61 3.07 -0.82
C GLN A 93 -24.08 1.68 -0.43
N GLU A 94 -24.39 0.64 -1.20
CA GLU A 94 -23.85 -0.71 -1.00
C GLU A 94 -22.32 -0.73 -1.15
N LEU A 95 -21.80 -0.10 -2.22
CA LEU A 95 -20.36 0.01 -2.44
C LEU A 95 -19.66 0.80 -1.33
N GLU A 96 -20.25 1.88 -0.84
CA GLU A 96 -19.71 2.64 0.30
C GLU A 96 -19.62 1.80 1.57
N LYS A 97 -20.63 0.96 1.84
CA LYS A 97 -20.61 0.03 2.97
C LYS A 97 -19.50 -1.00 2.81
N HIS A 98 -19.34 -1.56 1.61
CA HIS A 98 -18.28 -2.52 1.31
C HIS A 98 -16.88 -1.91 1.49
N ILE A 99 -16.67 -0.67 1.00
CA ILE A 99 -15.40 0.05 1.17
C ILE A 99 -15.09 0.28 2.65
N LYS A 100 -16.09 0.67 3.47
CA LYS A 100 -15.90 0.86 4.92
C LYS A 100 -15.50 -0.46 5.61
N ASN A 101 -16.15 -1.56 5.27
CA ASN A 101 -15.82 -2.87 5.84
C ASN A 101 -14.39 -3.31 5.46
N LEU A 102 -14.03 -3.20 4.17
CA LEU A 102 -12.69 -3.54 3.69
C LEU A 102 -11.61 -2.68 4.35
N LYS A 103 -11.89 -1.39 4.59
CA LYS A 103 -10.96 -0.50 5.31
C LYS A 103 -10.70 -1.00 6.73
N VAL A 104 -11.73 -1.41 7.46
CA VAL A 104 -11.57 -1.94 8.83
C VAL A 104 -10.77 -3.24 8.84
N GLU A 105 -11.03 -4.12 7.88
CA GLU A 105 -10.31 -5.40 7.76
C GLU A 105 -8.83 -5.19 7.41
N LEU A 106 -8.53 -4.26 6.50
CA LEU A 106 -7.17 -3.89 6.14
C LEU A 106 -6.40 -3.31 7.34
N GLU A 107 -6.99 -2.39 8.11
CA GLU A 107 -6.35 -1.83 9.31
C GLU A 107 -6.04 -2.93 10.33
N LYS A 108 -6.96 -3.88 10.51
CA LYS A 108 -6.75 -5.04 11.39
C LYS A 108 -5.54 -5.87 10.92
N GLU A 109 -5.47 -6.22 9.64
CA GLU A 109 -4.33 -6.98 9.08
C GLU A 109 -3.00 -6.22 9.20
N ILE A 110 -3.02 -4.90 9.01
CA ILE A 110 -1.84 -4.04 9.21
C ILE A 110 -1.36 -4.12 10.66
N THR A 111 -2.27 -4.04 11.65
CA THR A 111 -1.86 -4.13 13.06
C THR A 111 -1.32 -5.51 13.43
N GLU A 112 -1.92 -6.59 12.94
CA GLU A 112 -1.45 -7.96 13.20
C GLU A 112 -0.10 -8.24 12.54
N SER A 113 0.11 -7.75 11.32
CA SER A 113 1.39 -7.88 10.61
C SER A 113 2.48 -7.03 11.27
N ALA A 114 2.18 -5.80 11.69
CA ALA A 114 3.12 -4.94 12.41
C ALA A 114 3.60 -5.60 13.72
N ALA A 115 2.70 -6.23 14.49
CA ALA A 115 3.07 -6.96 15.69
C ALA A 115 4.01 -8.15 15.40
N LYS A 116 3.77 -8.88 14.29
CA LYS A 116 4.64 -9.97 13.85
C LYS A 116 6.02 -9.46 13.42
N VAL A 117 6.07 -8.33 12.71
CA VAL A 117 7.34 -7.68 12.30
C VAL A 117 8.17 -7.28 13.52
N LEU A 118 7.57 -6.61 14.51
CA LEU A 118 8.27 -6.24 15.76
C LEU A 118 8.83 -7.47 16.50
N SER A 119 8.06 -8.58 16.55
CA SER A 119 8.53 -9.83 17.14
C SER A 119 9.74 -10.41 16.39
N LEU A 120 9.73 -10.34 15.05
CA LEU A 120 10.84 -10.80 14.22
C LEU A 120 12.08 -9.93 14.38
N GLU A 121 11.93 -8.60 14.40
CA GLU A 121 13.04 -7.65 14.64
C GLU A 121 13.74 -7.92 15.98
N GLN A 122 12.97 -8.14 17.05
CA GLN A 122 13.51 -8.50 18.36
C GLN A 122 14.33 -9.79 18.31
N ARG A 123 13.84 -10.81 17.58
CA ARG A 123 14.53 -12.09 17.42
C ARG A 123 15.83 -11.95 16.62
N VAL A 124 15.83 -11.14 15.56
CA VAL A 124 17.04 -10.86 14.77
C VAL A 124 18.09 -10.18 15.64
N SER A 125 17.72 -9.15 16.41
CA SER A 125 18.63 -8.46 17.32
C SER A 125 19.25 -9.40 18.37
N ASN A 126 18.44 -10.29 18.95
CA ASN A 126 18.92 -11.30 19.90
C ASN A 126 19.94 -12.26 19.26
N LEU A 127 19.68 -12.73 18.03
CA LEU A 127 20.58 -13.62 17.30
C LEU A 127 21.90 -12.93 16.92
N GLU A 128 21.86 -11.66 16.49
CA GLU A 128 23.04 -10.86 16.20
C GLU A 128 23.95 -10.72 17.43
N ASN A 129 23.35 -10.47 18.61
CA ASN A 129 24.08 -10.40 19.87
C ASN A 129 24.76 -11.73 20.23
N GLU A 130 24.07 -12.86 20.05
CA GLU A 130 24.65 -14.19 20.29
C GLU A 130 25.77 -14.54 19.30
N LEU A 131 25.62 -14.16 18.03
CA LEU A 131 26.67 -14.32 17.01
C LEU A 131 27.93 -13.53 17.38
N ASN A 132 27.77 -12.28 17.81
CA ASN A 132 28.88 -11.41 18.23
C ASN A 132 29.61 -11.99 19.45
N LYS A 133 28.87 -12.51 20.44
CA LYS A 133 29.47 -13.21 21.59
C LYS A 133 30.26 -14.46 21.17
N LYS A 134 29.72 -15.27 20.24
CA LYS A 134 30.42 -16.45 19.72
C LYS A 134 31.69 -16.08 18.97
N LYS A 135 31.64 -15.05 18.13
CA LYS A 135 32.80 -14.52 17.39
C LYS A 135 33.91 -14.05 18.35
N ALA A 136 33.55 -13.36 19.42
CA ALA A 136 34.48 -12.93 20.46
C ALA A 136 35.12 -14.11 21.22
N LYS A 137 34.37 -15.20 21.44
CA LYS A 137 34.89 -16.43 22.07
C LYS A 137 35.76 -17.28 21.14
N SER A 138 35.49 -17.29 19.83
CA SER A 138 36.34 -17.99 18.84
C SER A 138 37.58 -17.19 18.45
N ALA A 139 37.61 -15.88 18.74
CA ALA A 139 38.79 -15.05 18.61
C ALA A 139 39.76 -15.30 19.78
N SER A 140 40.34 -16.50 19.80
CA SER A 140 41.56 -16.80 20.57
C SER A 140 42.68 -15.82 20.17
N PRO A 141 43.59 -15.42 21.08
CA PRO A 141 44.62 -14.41 20.82
C PRO A 141 45.46 -14.74 19.59
N LYS A 142 45.85 -13.70 18.84
CA LYS A 142 46.73 -13.73 17.66
C LYS A 142 47.69 -14.92 17.74
N ALA A 143 47.51 -15.89 16.83
CA ALA A 143 48.55 -16.85 16.55
C ALA A 143 49.80 -16.04 16.20
N PHE A 144 50.85 -16.12 17.03
CA PHE A 144 52.14 -15.55 16.67
C PHE A 144 52.50 -16.10 15.29
N SER A 145 52.80 -15.21 14.35
CA SER A 145 53.35 -15.64 13.08
C SER A 145 54.63 -16.40 13.37
N PHE A 146 54.94 -17.45 12.59
CA PHE A 146 56.24 -18.12 12.67
C PHE A 146 57.40 -17.10 12.59
N LYS A 147 57.17 -15.98 11.90
CA LYS A 147 58.09 -14.85 11.79
C LYS A 147 58.29 -14.10 13.12
N ASP A 148 57.25 -13.94 13.93
CA ASP A 148 57.34 -13.31 15.24
C ASP A 148 58.11 -14.19 16.23
N VAL A 149 57.96 -15.52 16.11
CA VAL A 149 58.73 -16.51 16.88
C VAL A 149 60.22 -16.46 16.53
N VAL A 150 60.55 -16.36 15.24
CA VAL A 150 61.95 -16.27 14.77
C VAL A 150 62.61 -14.97 15.24
N CYS A 151 61.95 -13.83 15.14
CA CYS A 151 62.50 -12.53 15.60
C CYS A 151 62.77 -12.47 17.11
N LEU A 152 61.98 -13.18 17.91
CA LEU A 152 62.18 -13.26 19.35
C LEU A 152 63.47 -14.05 19.68
N TRP A 153 63.74 -15.13 18.94
CA TRP A 153 64.95 -15.94 19.11
C TRP A 153 66.23 -15.21 18.71
N ASP A 154 66.18 -14.41 17.65
CA ASP A 154 67.32 -13.60 17.19
C ASP A 154 67.64 -12.43 18.14
N SER A 155 66.69 -12.03 19.00
CA SER A 155 66.88 -10.97 19.99
C SER A 155 67.53 -11.47 21.28
N ASP A 156 67.21 -12.70 21.72
CA ASP A 156 67.75 -13.31 22.95
C ASP A 156 69.17 -13.88 22.78
N THR A 157 69.64 -14.07 21.54
CA THR A 157 70.97 -14.64 21.26
C THR A 157 72.14 -13.66 21.44
N LYS A 158 71.88 -12.40 21.77
CA LYS A 158 72.95 -11.40 22.01
C LYS A 158 73.42 -11.30 23.46
N GLU A 159 72.87 -12.06 24.40
CA GLU A 159 73.32 -12.04 25.80
C GLU A 159 74.09 -13.32 26.20
N LYS A 160 75.42 -13.24 25.97
CA LYS A 160 76.52 -13.88 26.70
C LYS A 160 76.44 -15.39 27.01
N GLU A 161 77.43 -16.10 26.47
CA GLU A 161 77.78 -17.51 26.67
C GLU A 161 77.47 -18.07 28.08
N LEU A 162 76.55 -19.04 28.15
CA LEU A 162 76.37 -19.93 29.29
C LEU A 162 76.54 -21.40 28.85
N PRO A 163 77.10 -22.29 29.70
CA PRO A 163 77.43 -23.67 29.32
C PRO A 163 76.21 -24.49 28.87
N ARG A 164 76.43 -25.33 27.85
CA ARG A 164 75.41 -26.15 27.14
C ARG A 164 74.37 -26.91 28.00
N PRO A 165 74.62 -27.37 29.24
CA PRO A 165 73.60 -28.10 30.01
C PRO A 165 72.41 -27.25 30.47
N TYR A 166 72.58 -25.93 30.60
CA TYR A 166 71.56 -25.06 31.21
C TYR A 166 70.60 -24.40 30.22
N GLN A 167 70.90 -24.47 28.92
CA GLN A 167 70.05 -23.92 27.86
C GLN A 167 68.84 -24.82 27.55
N LEU A 168 69.01 -26.14 27.65
CA LEU A 168 67.96 -27.13 27.34
C LEU A 168 66.84 -27.15 28.40
N ILE A 169 67.19 -27.00 29.68
CA ILE A 169 66.23 -27.06 30.80
C ILE A 169 65.29 -25.84 30.82
N ARG A 170 65.72 -24.69 30.28
CA ARG A 170 64.92 -23.47 30.25
C ARG A 170 63.94 -23.43 29.07
N LEU A 171 64.33 -24.01 27.93
CA LEU A 171 63.48 -24.15 26.75
C LEU A 171 62.36 -25.17 26.97
N GLU A 172 62.64 -26.31 27.63
CA GLU A 172 61.60 -27.31 27.93
C GLU A 172 60.46 -26.76 28.82
N ARG A 173 60.79 -25.89 29.78
CA ARG A 173 59.80 -25.28 30.68
C ARG A 173 58.90 -24.26 29.97
N TYR A 174 59.44 -23.50 29.02
CA TYR A 174 58.68 -22.49 28.28
C TYR A 174 57.77 -23.09 27.19
N PHE A 175 58.20 -24.19 26.56
CA PHE A 175 57.44 -24.87 25.50
C PHE A 175 56.36 -25.83 26.03
N SER A 176 56.44 -26.28 27.29
CA SER A 176 55.41 -27.15 27.90
C SER A 176 54.07 -26.44 28.14
N GLU A 177 54.06 -25.10 28.21
CA GLU A 177 52.85 -24.34 28.56
C GLU A 177 52.06 -23.84 27.35
N ASN A 178 52.61 -23.85 26.12
CA ASN A 178 52.02 -23.08 25.01
C ASN A 178 51.81 -23.76 23.65
N ILE A 179 52.23 -25.01 23.41
CA ILE A 179 51.80 -25.86 22.28
C ILE A 179 52.25 -27.30 22.60
N ARG A 180 51.49 -28.33 22.22
CA ARG A 180 51.86 -29.73 22.47
C ARG A 180 53.21 -30.06 21.82
N LEU A 181 54.26 -30.15 22.63
CA LEU A 181 55.64 -30.54 22.28
C LEU A 181 55.72 -31.70 21.28
N HIS A 182 54.79 -32.65 21.37
CA HIS A 182 54.68 -33.78 20.47
C HIS A 182 54.58 -33.37 18.99
N ASP A 183 53.85 -32.30 18.67
CA ASP A 183 53.58 -31.90 17.28
C ASP A 183 54.79 -31.18 16.66
N ILE A 184 55.53 -30.40 17.46
CA ILE A 184 56.77 -29.72 17.04
C ILE A 184 57.92 -30.73 16.90
N VAL A 185 58.08 -31.63 17.87
CA VAL A 185 59.10 -32.69 17.82
C VAL A 185 58.84 -33.63 16.63
N LYS A 186 57.58 -33.95 16.34
CA LYS A 186 57.21 -34.74 15.16
C LYS A 186 57.56 -34.02 13.86
N PHE A 187 57.31 -32.71 13.77
CA PHE A 187 57.63 -31.90 12.59
C PHE A 187 59.16 -31.80 12.37
N LEU A 188 59.93 -31.49 13.42
CA LEU A 188 61.39 -31.40 13.36
C LEU A 188 62.04 -32.76 13.07
N ARG A 189 61.51 -33.84 13.63
CA ARG A 189 61.95 -35.21 13.31
C ARG A 189 61.69 -35.55 11.84
N THR A 190 60.60 -35.04 11.25
CA THR A 190 60.30 -35.22 9.82
C THR A 190 61.25 -34.42 8.93
N LEU A 191 61.62 -33.20 9.34
CA LEU A 191 62.59 -32.37 8.60
C LEU A 191 64.04 -32.88 8.72
N LEU A 192 64.43 -33.43 9.87
CA LEU A 192 65.82 -33.86 10.13
C LEU A 192 66.11 -35.28 9.67
N LEU A 193 65.08 -36.13 9.51
CA LEU A 193 65.24 -37.52 9.07
C LEU A 193 64.84 -37.77 7.61
N THR A 194 64.39 -36.75 6.87
CA THR A 194 64.26 -36.88 5.41
C THR A 194 65.63 -36.58 4.78
N PRO A 195 66.28 -37.54 4.11
CA PRO A 195 67.50 -37.28 3.38
C PRO A 195 67.18 -36.26 2.28
N THR A 196 67.91 -35.15 2.27
CA THR A 196 67.93 -34.27 1.10
C THR A 196 68.41 -35.07 -0.10
N PRO A 197 67.70 -35.08 -1.24
CA PRO A 197 68.20 -35.76 -2.44
C PRO A 197 69.46 -35.04 -2.91
N SER A 198 70.61 -35.68 -2.70
CA SER A 198 71.92 -35.25 -3.18
C SER A 198 71.88 -35.13 -4.70
N LYS A 199 72.29 -33.97 -5.20
CA LYS A 199 72.51 -33.68 -6.62
C LYS A 199 73.76 -34.42 -7.12
N LEU A 200 73.62 -35.04 -8.30
CA LEU A 200 74.64 -35.54 -9.26
C LEU A 200 75.68 -36.55 -8.75
#